data_AF-A0A482W635-F1
#
_entry.id   AF-A0A482W635-F1
#
_cell.length_a   1.000
_cell.length_b   1.000
_cell.length_c   1.000
_cell.angle_alpha   90.00
_cell.angle_beta   90.00
_cell.angle_gamma   90.00
#
_symmetry.space_group_name_H-M   'P 1'
#
loop_
_entity.id
_entity.type
_entity.pdbx_description
1 polymer ?
#
loop_
_entity_poly.entity_id
_entity_poly.type
_entity_poly.pdbx_seq_one_letter_code
_entity_poly.pdbx_strand_id
1 'polypeptide(L)'
;RVTLPLTVEEYQVAQLFSVAEASKDNTGGGEGIEVLKNEPFTNYPLLGGKYNAGQYTYKIYHLASKVPAFIRLLAPRGSLEIHEEAWNAYPYCRTVITNPTYMKEKFRIVIETLHAPGTGEQFNVHELSADKLKLREVVHIDIANDPIASSDYKEKEDPTKFKSEKTGRGPLVGPNWKNTVQPVMTCYKLVTVEFKWFGL
;
A
#
# COMPACT_ATOMS: atom_id res chain seq x y z
N ARG A 1 -1.83 -10.13 1.49
CA ARG A 1 -3.28 -10.10 1.20
C ARG A 1 -3.99 -9.48 2.38
N VAL A 2 -4.82 -8.47 2.19
CA VAL A 2 -5.51 -7.74 3.27
C VAL A 2 -7.02 -7.85 3.07
N THR A 3 -7.71 -8.58 3.93
CA THR A 3 -9.17 -8.75 3.86
C THR A 3 -9.84 -7.65 4.68
N LEU A 4 -10.90 -7.05 4.14
CA LEU A 4 -11.58 -5.88 4.71
C LEU A 4 -13.11 -6.04 4.65
N PRO A 5 -13.85 -5.58 5.68
CA PRO A 5 -15.32 -5.65 5.74
C PRO A 5 -16.00 -4.54 4.90
N LEU A 6 -15.59 -4.43 3.64
CA LEU A 6 -16.02 -3.43 2.66
C LEU A 6 -16.37 -4.11 1.34
N THR A 7 -17.16 -3.45 0.49
CA THR A 7 -17.19 -3.79 -0.93
C THR A 7 -15.93 -3.24 -1.64
N VAL A 8 -15.68 -3.70 -2.86
CA VAL A 8 -14.59 -3.17 -3.70
C VAL A 8 -14.84 -1.69 -4.00
N GLU A 9 -16.08 -1.32 -4.33
CA GLU A 9 -16.49 0.06 -4.64
C GLU A 9 -16.31 1.00 -3.44
N GLU A 10 -16.69 0.55 -2.23
CA GLU A 10 -16.47 1.31 -1.00
C GLU A 10 -14.97 1.53 -0.73
N TYR A 11 -14.14 0.50 -1.00
CA TYR A 11 -12.70 0.61 -0.79
C TYR A 11 -12.05 1.64 -1.73
N GLN A 12 -12.54 1.80 -2.96
CA GLN A 12 -12.03 2.82 -3.88
C GLN A 12 -12.08 4.22 -3.24
N VAL A 13 -13.21 4.57 -2.62
CA VAL A 13 -13.41 5.86 -1.95
C VAL A 13 -12.64 5.91 -0.63
N ALA A 14 -12.75 4.86 0.19
CA ALA A 14 -12.11 4.78 1.50
C ALA A 14 -10.59 4.90 1.40
N GLN A 15 -9.96 4.22 0.44
CA GLN A 15 -8.51 4.27 0.23
C GLN A 15 -8.02 5.69 -0.07
N LEU A 16 -8.71 6.41 -0.96
CA LEU A 16 -8.33 7.78 -1.31
C LEU A 16 -8.43 8.72 -0.10
N PHE A 17 -9.51 8.60 0.67
CA PHE A 17 -9.69 9.35 1.92
C PHE A 17 -8.60 9.02 2.94
N SER A 18 -8.36 7.73 3.22
CA SER A 18 -7.35 7.28 4.19
C SER A 18 -5.93 7.70 3.79
N VAL A 19 -5.60 7.67 2.49
CA VAL A 19 -4.30 8.16 2.00
C VAL A 19 -4.18 9.67 2.22
N ALA A 20 -5.23 10.45 1.98
CA ALA A 20 -5.20 11.90 2.21
C ALA A 20 -5.03 12.24 3.70
N GLU A 21 -5.79 11.59 4.59
CA GLU A 21 -5.68 11.81 6.04
C GLU A 21 -4.32 11.36 6.58
N ALA A 22 -3.86 10.15 6.21
CA ALA A 22 -2.53 9.67 6.60
C ALA A 22 -1.41 10.57 6.08
N SER A 23 -1.56 11.17 4.89
CA SER A 23 -0.59 12.14 4.35
C SER A 23 -0.55 13.43 5.16
N LYS A 24 -1.70 13.94 5.63
CA LYS A 24 -1.77 15.13 6.49
C LYS A 24 -1.08 14.89 7.83
N ASP A 25 -1.36 13.75 8.47
CA ASP A 25 -0.75 13.37 9.74
C ASP A 25 0.78 13.22 9.63
N ASN A 26 1.27 12.97 8.42
CA ASN A 26 2.67 12.75 8.11
C ASN A 26 3.39 13.95 7.47
N THR A 27 2.75 15.10 7.34
CA THR A 27 3.34 16.29 6.70
C THR A 27 3.41 17.44 7.70
N GLY A 28 4.59 18.04 7.88
CA GLY A 28 4.80 19.16 8.80
C GLY A 28 6.24 19.69 8.82
N GLY A 29 6.43 20.98 9.10
CA GLY A 29 7.76 21.57 9.36
C GLY A 29 8.67 21.77 8.13
N GLY A 30 8.14 21.72 6.91
CA GLY A 30 8.93 21.80 5.66
C GLY A 30 9.36 20.45 5.10
N GLU A 31 9.00 19.35 5.75
CA GLU A 31 9.23 17.97 5.31
C GLU A 31 7.90 17.20 5.24
N GLY A 32 7.81 16.23 4.33
CA GLY A 32 6.59 15.46 4.10
C GLY A 32 6.47 14.95 2.67
N ILE A 33 5.22 14.82 2.21
CA ILE A 33 4.89 14.29 0.88
C ILE A 33 4.64 15.46 -0.07
N GLU A 34 5.53 15.63 -1.04
CA GLU A 34 5.37 16.59 -2.13
C GLU A 34 4.66 15.91 -3.29
N VAL A 35 3.50 16.43 -3.72
CA VAL A 35 2.76 15.91 -4.88
C VAL A 35 3.14 16.71 -6.11
N LEU A 36 3.96 16.13 -6.99
CA LEU A 36 4.44 16.78 -8.22
C LEU A 36 3.46 16.62 -9.39
N LYS A 37 2.81 15.47 -9.51
CA LYS A 37 1.79 15.22 -10.53
C LYS A 37 0.59 14.52 -9.94
N ASN A 38 -0.58 14.89 -10.43
CA ASN A 38 -1.85 14.25 -10.16
C ASN A 38 -2.77 14.49 -11.37
N GLU A 39 -2.70 13.62 -12.36
CA GLU A 39 -3.33 13.81 -13.66
C GLU A 39 -3.90 12.49 -14.19
N PRO A 40 -4.95 12.52 -15.03
CA PRO A 40 -5.44 11.30 -15.68
C PRO A 40 -4.38 10.76 -16.66
N PHE A 41 -4.33 9.44 -16.84
CA PHE A 41 -3.54 8.79 -17.88
C PHE A 41 -4.41 7.90 -18.77
N THR A 42 -3.96 7.69 -20.01
CA THR A 42 -4.52 6.74 -20.98
C THR A 42 -3.39 6.06 -21.74
N ASN A 43 -3.70 4.96 -22.44
CA ASN A 43 -2.75 4.21 -23.28
C ASN A 43 -1.50 3.68 -22.53
N TYR A 44 -1.62 3.38 -21.24
CA TYR A 44 -0.55 2.76 -20.45
C TYR A 44 -0.97 1.36 -20.01
N PRO A 45 -0.59 0.29 -20.74
CA PRO A 45 -1.07 -1.05 -20.47
C PRO A 45 -0.51 -1.59 -19.15
N LEU A 46 -1.42 -2.02 -18.29
CA LEU A 46 -1.19 -2.63 -16.98
C LEU A 46 -1.84 -4.02 -16.94
N LEU A 47 -1.23 -4.93 -16.18
CA LEU A 47 -1.65 -6.32 -16.03
C LEU A 47 -2.03 -6.98 -17.38
N GLY A 48 -1.04 -7.09 -18.28
CA GLY A 48 -1.26 -7.70 -19.60
C GLY A 48 -2.19 -6.89 -20.53
N GLY A 49 -2.40 -5.61 -20.26
CA GLY A 49 -3.25 -4.73 -21.07
C GLY A 49 -4.72 -4.67 -20.65
N LYS A 50 -5.09 -5.35 -19.55
CA LYS A 50 -6.46 -5.35 -19.00
C LYS A 50 -6.89 -4.00 -18.44
N TYR A 51 -5.91 -3.20 -18.03
CA TYR A 51 -6.12 -1.84 -17.55
C TYR A 51 -5.21 -0.91 -18.33
N ASN A 52 -5.72 0.22 -18.81
CA ASN A 52 -4.98 1.11 -19.70
C ASN A 52 -5.20 2.60 -19.46
N ALA A 53 -6.07 2.96 -18.53
CA ALA A 53 -6.41 4.33 -18.17
C ALA A 53 -6.75 4.43 -16.69
N GLY A 54 -6.59 5.62 -16.10
CA GLY A 54 -6.82 5.86 -14.69
C GLY A 54 -6.21 7.17 -14.23
N GLN A 55 -5.83 7.25 -12.95
CA GLN A 55 -5.15 8.41 -12.37
C GLN A 55 -3.67 8.10 -12.16
N TYR A 56 -2.80 9.00 -12.62
CA TYR A 56 -1.37 8.96 -12.39
C TYR A 56 -0.98 9.97 -11.33
N THR A 57 -0.17 9.55 -10.36
CA THR A 57 0.43 10.44 -9.37
C THR A 57 1.93 10.27 -9.30
N TYR A 58 2.63 11.38 -9.13
CA TYR A 58 4.06 11.39 -8.84
C TYR A 58 4.30 12.18 -7.58
N LYS A 59 4.94 11.56 -6.59
CA LYS A 59 5.21 12.15 -5.28
C LYS A 59 6.66 11.97 -4.88
N ILE A 60 7.16 12.92 -4.09
CA ILE A 60 8.46 12.83 -3.44
C ILE A 60 8.24 12.83 -1.93
N TYR A 61 8.82 11.84 -1.26
CA TYR A 61 8.84 11.70 0.19
C TYR A 61 10.19 12.20 0.70
N HIS A 62 10.15 13.28 1.47
CA HIS A 62 11.32 13.85 2.14
C HIS A 62 11.45 13.25 3.55
N LEU A 63 12.39 12.32 3.74
CA LEU A 63 12.49 11.50 4.96
C LEU A 63 13.53 12.00 5.98
N ALA A 64 14.20 13.13 5.71
CA ALA A 64 15.37 13.54 6.47
C ALA A 64 15.13 13.73 7.97
N SER A 65 14.01 14.32 8.41
CA SER A 65 13.63 14.39 9.83
C SER A 65 12.92 13.18 10.39
N LYS A 66 12.42 12.27 9.53
CA LYS A 66 11.68 11.08 9.96
C LYS A 66 12.56 9.90 10.31
N VAL A 67 13.83 9.95 9.93
CA VAL A 67 14.82 8.95 10.33
C VAL A 67 15.56 9.42 11.60
N PRO A 68 15.93 8.51 12.51
CA PRO A 68 16.77 8.84 13.66
C PRO A 68 18.01 9.67 13.30
N ALA A 69 18.41 10.59 14.17
CA ALA A 69 19.49 11.55 13.90
C ALA A 69 20.82 10.89 13.48
N PHE A 70 21.13 9.71 14.01
CA PHE A 70 22.32 8.96 13.62
C PHE A 70 22.25 8.44 12.17
N ILE A 71 21.06 8.04 11.70
CA ILE A 71 20.84 7.65 10.29
C ILE A 71 21.03 8.87 9.40
N ARG A 72 20.46 10.02 9.78
CA ARG A 72 20.63 11.26 9.02
C ARG A 72 22.09 11.70 8.86
N LEU A 73 22.92 11.50 9.90
CA LEU A 73 24.35 11.86 9.88
C LEU A 73 25.18 10.93 8.97
N LEU A 74 24.79 9.66 8.87
CA LEU A 74 25.47 8.64 8.07
C LEU A 74 24.92 8.55 6.64
N ALA A 75 23.71 9.04 6.42
CA ALA A 75 23.01 9.01 5.15
C ALA A 75 23.70 9.90 4.11
N PRO A 76 24.13 9.35 2.96
CA PRO A 76 24.68 10.14 1.87
C PRO A 76 23.67 11.19 1.36
N ARG A 77 24.16 12.31 0.83
CA ARG A 77 23.28 13.36 0.27
C ARG A 77 22.32 12.76 -0.77
N GLY A 78 21.02 13.05 -0.63
CA GLY A 78 19.97 12.55 -1.52
C GLY A 78 19.49 11.12 -1.26
N SER A 79 20.03 10.42 -0.25
CA SER A 79 19.57 9.06 0.11
C SER A 79 18.25 9.03 0.90
N LEU A 80 17.80 10.18 1.40
CA LEU A 80 16.58 10.33 2.20
C LEU A 80 15.41 10.93 1.41
N GLU A 81 15.48 10.86 0.08
CA GLU A 81 14.46 11.32 -0.85
C GLU A 81 13.91 10.10 -1.62
N ILE A 82 12.64 9.79 -1.44
CA ILE A 82 12.02 8.62 -2.08
C ILE A 82 10.96 9.09 -3.06
N HIS A 83 11.04 8.58 -4.28
CA HIS A 83 10.13 8.92 -5.36
C HIS A 83 9.08 7.83 -5.49
N GLU A 84 7.80 8.21 -5.51
CA GLU A 84 6.66 7.33 -5.72
C GLU A 84 5.92 7.74 -6.99
N GLU A 85 5.92 6.87 -7.99
CA GLU A 85 5.04 6.96 -9.15
C GLU A 85 3.93 5.92 -8.99
N ALA A 86 2.67 6.31 -9.16
CA ALA A 86 1.54 5.39 -9.06
C ALA A 86 0.56 5.57 -10.22
N TRP A 87 0.16 4.45 -10.83
CA TRP A 87 -0.87 4.34 -11.85
C TRP A 87 -2.07 3.61 -11.26
N ASN A 88 -3.07 4.38 -10.83
CA ASN A 88 -4.30 3.87 -10.26
C ASN A 88 -5.37 3.70 -11.35
N ALA A 89 -5.49 2.49 -11.87
CA ALA A 89 -6.54 2.05 -12.80
C ALA A 89 -7.53 1.12 -12.09
N TYR A 90 -8.15 1.65 -11.02
CA TYR A 90 -8.97 0.88 -10.09
C TYR A 90 -9.94 -0.09 -10.83
N PRO A 91 -10.02 -1.37 -10.44
CA PRO A 91 -9.50 -1.97 -9.20
C PRO A 91 -8.03 -2.37 -9.21
N TYR A 92 -7.28 -2.10 -10.28
CA TYR A 92 -5.85 -2.36 -10.33
C TYR A 92 -5.03 -1.09 -10.06
N CYS A 93 -3.94 -1.22 -9.31
CA CYS A 93 -3.01 -0.12 -9.10
C CYS A 93 -1.57 -0.64 -9.19
N ARG A 94 -0.69 0.13 -9.83
CA ARG A 94 0.74 -0.12 -9.81
C ARG A 94 1.44 1.08 -9.20
N THR A 95 2.24 0.85 -8.18
CA THR A 95 3.11 1.85 -7.56
C THR A 95 4.56 1.43 -7.73
N VAL A 96 5.42 2.37 -8.11
CA VAL A 96 6.86 2.19 -8.25
C VAL A 96 7.55 3.20 -7.35
N ILE A 97 8.34 2.69 -6.43
CA ILE A 97 9.09 3.47 -5.45
C ILE A 97 10.57 3.35 -5.76
N THR A 98 11.26 4.47 -5.88
CA THR A 98 12.68 4.56 -6.24
C THR A 98 13.43 5.60 -5.40
N ASN A 99 14.75 5.58 -5.48
CA ASN A 99 15.63 6.59 -4.91
C ASN A 99 16.61 7.03 -6.02
N PRO A 100 16.17 7.89 -6.95
CA PRO A 100 16.93 8.22 -8.16
C PRO A 100 18.22 8.97 -7.84
N THR A 101 18.22 9.76 -6.76
CA THR A 101 19.34 10.64 -6.41
C THR A 101 20.56 9.87 -5.91
N TYR A 102 20.38 8.81 -5.11
CA TYR A 102 21.50 8.07 -4.52
C TYR A 102 21.64 6.64 -5.04
N MET A 103 20.60 5.81 -4.93
CA MET A 103 20.67 4.39 -5.30
C MET A 103 20.45 4.15 -6.80
N LYS A 104 19.82 5.07 -7.52
CA LYS A 104 19.54 4.94 -8.96
C LYS A 104 18.86 3.59 -9.23
N GLU A 105 19.34 2.84 -10.23
CA GLU A 105 18.86 1.50 -10.60
C GLU A 105 19.13 0.39 -9.57
N LYS A 106 19.81 0.70 -8.46
CA LYS A 106 20.11 -0.29 -7.40
C LYS A 106 18.98 -0.44 -6.39
N PHE A 107 17.96 0.42 -6.41
CA PHE A 107 16.81 0.31 -5.53
C PHE A 107 15.51 0.54 -6.26
N ARG A 108 14.59 -0.41 -6.11
CA ARG A 108 13.24 -0.31 -6.65
C ARG A 108 12.29 -1.17 -5.83
N ILE A 109 11.16 -0.60 -5.42
CA ILE A 109 10.03 -1.37 -4.89
C ILE A 109 8.87 -1.19 -5.86
N VAL A 110 8.30 -2.28 -6.34
CA VAL A 110 7.09 -2.28 -7.17
C VAL A 110 5.98 -2.92 -6.37
N ILE A 111 4.89 -2.19 -6.18
CA ILE A 111 3.67 -2.67 -5.52
C ILE A 111 2.58 -2.73 -6.58
N GLU A 112 2.18 -3.92 -6.95
CA GLU A 112 1.03 -4.17 -7.81
C GLU A 112 -0.13 -4.61 -6.92
N THR A 113 -1.29 -3.98 -7.06
CA THR A 113 -2.45 -4.26 -6.23
C THR A 113 -3.67 -4.53 -7.09
N LEU A 114 -4.32 -5.66 -6.85
CA LEU A 114 -5.67 -5.92 -7.34
C LEU A 114 -6.65 -5.96 -6.16
N HIS A 115 -7.75 -5.23 -6.27
CA HIS A 115 -8.86 -5.26 -5.32
C HIS A 115 -9.96 -6.17 -5.88
N ALA A 116 -10.35 -7.20 -5.12
CA ALA A 116 -11.35 -8.17 -5.58
C ALA A 116 -12.27 -8.61 -4.42
N PRO A 117 -13.51 -9.02 -4.70
CA PRO A 117 -14.42 -9.51 -3.68
C PRO A 117 -13.92 -10.83 -3.06
N GLY A 118 -14.31 -11.09 -1.82
CA GLY A 118 -14.03 -12.33 -1.11
C GLY A 118 -12.87 -12.26 -0.11
N THR A 119 -12.56 -13.40 0.49
CA THR A 119 -11.73 -13.56 1.70
C THR A 119 -10.24 -13.78 1.44
N GLY A 120 -9.79 -13.68 0.19
CA GLY A 120 -8.37 -13.75 -0.16
C GLY A 120 -7.91 -15.06 -0.80
N GLU A 121 -8.85 -15.96 -1.12
CA GLU A 121 -8.54 -17.30 -1.65
C GLU A 121 -8.17 -17.33 -3.14
N GLN A 122 -8.37 -16.23 -3.88
CA GLN A 122 -8.09 -16.23 -5.31
C GLN A 122 -6.59 -16.45 -5.59
N PHE A 123 -6.30 -17.44 -6.42
CA PHE A 123 -4.95 -17.83 -6.78
C PHE A 123 -4.40 -16.98 -7.94
N ASN A 124 -3.13 -16.55 -7.82
CA ASN A 124 -2.37 -15.85 -8.87
C ASN A 124 -3.11 -14.72 -9.60
N VAL A 125 -3.82 -13.85 -8.87
CA VAL A 125 -4.61 -12.76 -9.48
C VAL A 125 -3.79 -11.72 -10.28
N HIS A 126 -2.46 -11.73 -10.12
CA HIS A 126 -1.54 -10.88 -10.89
C HIS A 126 -0.98 -11.58 -12.13
N GLU A 127 -1.43 -12.80 -12.43
CA GLU A 127 -1.06 -13.55 -13.64
C GLU A 127 0.46 -13.71 -13.79
N LEU A 128 1.13 -13.96 -12.67
CA LEU A 128 2.56 -14.19 -12.66
C LEU A 128 2.90 -15.44 -13.48
N SER A 129 4.02 -15.37 -14.19
CA SER A 129 4.62 -16.55 -14.81
C SER A 129 4.94 -17.61 -13.75
N ALA A 130 5.05 -18.87 -14.18
CA ALA A 130 5.37 -19.98 -13.29
C ALA A 130 6.63 -19.73 -12.45
N ASP A 131 7.66 -19.12 -13.03
CA ASP A 131 8.94 -18.87 -12.35
C ASP A 131 8.82 -17.79 -11.27
N LYS A 132 8.11 -16.69 -11.55
CA LYS A 132 7.83 -15.66 -10.53
C LYS A 132 6.90 -16.17 -9.45
N LEU A 133 5.92 -16.99 -9.81
CA LEU A 133 4.94 -17.55 -8.89
C LEU A 133 5.58 -18.51 -7.88
N LYS A 134 6.59 -19.28 -8.29
CA LYS A 134 7.39 -20.15 -7.40
C LYS A 134 8.16 -19.37 -6.34
N LEU A 135 8.64 -18.17 -6.65
CA LEU A 135 9.36 -17.30 -5.72
C LEU A 135 8.44 -16.52 -4.77
N ARG A 136 7.13 -16.48 -5.06
CA ARG A 136 6.18 -15.66 -4.33
C ARG A 136 5.76 -16.33 -3.03
N GLU A 137 5.99 -15.64 -1.92
CA GLU A 137 5.36 -15.92 -0.64
C GLU A 137 3.99 -15.22 -0.50
N VAL A 138 3.04 -15.88 0.14
CA VAL A 138 1.72 -15.30 0.43
C VAL A 138 1.57 -15.07 1.92
N VAL A 139 1.57 -13.80 2.32
CA VAL A 139 1.25 -13.37 3.68
C VAL A 139 -0.17 -12.85 3.75
N HIS A 140 -0.96 -13.30 4.72
CA HIS A 140 -2.28 -12.77 5.03
C HIS A 140 -2.14 -11.80 6.21
N ILE A 141 -2.67 -10.59 6.06
CA ILE A 141 -2.73 -9.57 7.13
C ILE A 141 -4.13 -9.61 7.72
N ASP A 142 -4.23 -9.84 9.01
CA ASP A 142 -5.45 -9.80 9.80
C ASP A 142 -5.55 -8.51 10.60
N ILE A 143 -6.35 -7.56 10.09
CA ILE A 143 -6.53 -6.24 10.70
C ILE A 143 -7.15 -6.27 12.11
N ALA A 144 -7.70 -7.41 12.55
CA ALA A 144 -8.31 -7.56 13.87
C ALA A 144 -7.39 -8.29 14.85
N ASN A 145 -6.60 -9.25 14.37
CA ASN A 145 -5.90 -10.22 15.23
C ASN A 145 -4.38 -10.18 15.13
N ASP A 146 -3.80 -9.59 14.08
CA ASP A 146 -2.34 -9.49 13.98
C ASP A 146 -1.78 -8.60 15.11
N PRO A 147 -0.63 -8.96 15.69
CA PRO A 147 -0.03 -8.18 16.76
C PRO A 147 0.41 -6.80 16.25
N ILE A 148 0.16 -5.76 17.05
CA ILE A 148 0.55 -4.38 16.79
C ILE A 148 1.54 -3.95 17.88
N ALA A 149 2.58 -3.19 17.52
CA ALA A 149 3.49 -2.62 18.49
C ALA A 149 2.76 -1.66 19.43
N SER A 150 3.11 -1.65 20.72
CA SER A 150 2.45 -0.80 21.71
C SER A 150 2.57 0.70 21.40
N SER A 151 3.64 1.12 20.70
CA SER A 151 3.84 2.49 20.22
C SER A 151 2.85 2.90 19.13
N ASP A 152 2.35 1.94 18.36
CA ASP A 152 1.49 2.17 17.19
C ASP A 152 0.01 1.95 17.53
N TYR A 153 -0.28 1.24 18.64
CA TYR A 153 -1.64 0.96 19.06
C TYR A 153 -2.37 2.25 19.49
N LYS A 154 -3.52 2.47 18.88
CA LYS A 154 -4.48 3.50 19.28
C LYS A 154 -5.86 2.88 19.35
N GLU A 155 -6.50 2.96 20.51
CA GLU A 155 -7.82 2.38 20.74
C GLU A 155 -8.88 2.86 19.73
N LYS A 156 -8.81 4.13 19.31
CA LYS A 156 -9.73 4.70 18.30
C LYS A 156 -9.55 4.13 16.88
N GLU A 157 -8.43 3.47 16.60
CA GLU A 157 -8.09 2.87 15.30
C GLU A 157 -8.21 1.33 15.36
N ASP A 158 -8.69 0.76 16.47
CA ASP A 158 -8.80 -0.69 16.71
C ASP A 158 -10.11 -1.28 16.14
N PRO A 159 -10.04 -2.11 15.07
CA PRO A 159 -11.24 -2.69 14.45
C PRO A 159 -12.00 -3.68 15.35
N THR A 160 -11.37 -4.19 16.42
CA THR A 160 -12.00 -5.08 17.41
C THR A 160 -12.85 -4.32 18.42
N LYS A 161 -12.70 -3.00 18.48
CA LYS A 161 -13.47 -2.10 19.37
C LYS A 161 -14.40 -1.17 18.60
N PHE A 162 -14.13 -0.93 17.32
CA PHE A 162 -14.91 -0.03 16.49
C PHE A 162 -16.20 -0.66 15.96
N LYS A 163 -17.33 0.07 16.07
CA LYS A 163 -18.58 -0.23 15.39
C LYS A 163 -19.07 0.99 14.63
N SER A 164 -19.32 0.84 13.34
CA SER A 164 -19.85 1.92 12.50
C SER A 164 -21.31 2.21 12.84
N GLU A 165 -21.61 3.45 13.21
CA GLU A 165 -23.00 3.89 13.46
C GLU A 165 -23.84 3.90 12.16
N LYS A 166 -23.21 4.22 11.02
CA LYS A 166 -23.90 4.33 9.73
C LYS A 166 -24.22 2.99 9.08
N THR A 167 -23.36 1.99 9.27
CA THR A 167 -23.47 0.69 8.58
C THR A 167 -23.74 -0.47 9.51
N GLY A 168 -23.55 -0.29 10.81
CA GLY A 168 -23.63 -1.35 11.82
C GLY A 168 -22.47 -2.35 11.80
N ARG A 169 -21.50 -2.23 10.87
CA ARG A 169 -20.35 -3.14 10.75
C ARG A 169 -19.39 -3.00 11.93
N GLY A 170 -18.77 -4.11 12.31
CA GLY A 170 -17.92 -4.20 13.49
C GLY A 170 -18.70 -4.35 14.80
N PRO A 171 -18.01 -4.60 15.92
CA PRO A 171 -16.57 -4.88 16.00
C PRO A 171 -16.18 -6.19 15.31
N LEU A 172 -14.93 -6.26 14.83
CA LEU A 172 -14.37 -7.49 14.26
C LEU A 172 -13.85 -8.36 15.39
N VAL A 173 -14.53 -9.47 15.68
CA VAL A 173 -14.23 -10.31 16.84
C VAL A 173 -13.93 -11.74 16.43
N GLY A 174 -12.86 -12.29 17.00
CA GLY A 174 -12.47 -13.69 16.86
C GLY A 174 -11.63 -13.98 15.61
N PRO A 175 -11.02 -15.18 15.55
CA PRO A 175 -10.07 -15.54 14.50
C PRO A 175 -10.73 -15.71 13.13
N ASN A 176 -12.05 -15.92 13.08
CA ASN A 176 -12.80 -16.21 11.86
C ASN A 176 -13.71 -15.06 11.40
N TRP A 177 -13.50 -13.83 11.89
CA TRP A 177 -14.36 -12.68 11.60
C TRP A 177 -14.60 -12.48 10.09
N LYS A 178 -13.59 -12.78 9.25
CA LYS A 178 -13.64 -12.65 7.78
C LYS A 178 -14.77 -13.49 7.15
N ASN A 179 -15.19 -14.56 7.81
CA ASN A 179 -16.25 -15.46 7.36
C ASN A 179 -17.62 -15.16 7.99
N THR A 180 -17.68 -14.29 9.00
CA THR A 180 -18.91 -13.97 9.74
C THR A 180 -19.44 -12.57 9.45
N VAL A 181 -18.70 -11.78 8.66
CA VAL A 181 -19.10 -10.43 8.25
C VAL A 181 -19.32 -10.36 6.74
N GLN A 182 -20.24 -9.48 6.34
CA GLN A 182 -20.48 -9.11 4.95
C GLN A 182 -20.77 -7.60 4.88
N PRO A 183 -20.39 -6.91 3.79
CA PRO A 183 -19.62 -7.40 2.65
C PRO A 183 -18.13 -7.65 3.00
N VAL A 184 -17.42 -8.38 2.14
CA VAL A 184 -15.98 -8.60 2.27
C VAL A 184 -15.26 -8.50 0.93
N MET A 185 -14.09 -7.85 0.95
CA MET A 185 -13.16 -7.76 -0.18
C MET A 185 -11.74 -8.05 0.28
N THR A 186 -10.84 -8.41 -0.63
CA THR A 186 -9.41 -8.56 -0.35
C THR A 186 -8.52 -7.74 -1.28
N CYS A 187 -7.59 -6.99 -0.69
CA CYS A 187 -6.50 -6.33 -1.39
C CYS A 187 -5.38 -7.35 -1.61
N TYR A 188 -5.15 -7.73 -2.85
CA TYR A 188 -4.00 -8.55 -3.23
C TYR A 188 -2.87 -7.60 -3.58
N LYS A 189 -2.01 -7.29 -2.60
CA LYS A 189 -0.80 -6.48 -2.79
C LYS A 189 0.39 -7.40 -3.07
N LEU A 190 0.84 -7.44 -4.32
CA LEU A 190 2.09 -8.07 -4.74
C LEU A 190 3.22 -7.04 -4.62
N VAL A 191 4.19 -7.32 -3.74
CA VAL A 191 5.34 -6.45 -3.53
C VAL A 191 6.58 -7.12 -4.10
N THR A 192 7.26 -6.43 -5.00
CA THR A 192 8.57 -6.82 -5.55
C THR A 192 9.60 -5.83 -5.07
N VAL A 193 10.67 -6.30 -4.42
CA VAL A 193 11.75 -5.46 -3.90
C VAL A 193 13.03 -5.83 -4.63
N GLU A 194 13.70 -4.84 -5.21
CA GLU A 194 15.05 -4.94 -5.75
C GLU A 194 15.95 -4.00 -4.96
N PHE A 195 16.98 -4.56 -4.32
CA PHE A 195 18.01 -3.82 -3.61
C PHE A 195 19.36 -4.45 -3.94
N LYS A 196 20.20 -3.75 -4.71
CA LYS A 196 21.49 -4.25 -5.22
C LYS A 196 22.62 -3.56 -4.48
N TRP A 197 22.99 -4.11 -3.33
CA TRP A 197 24.06 -3.58 -2.49
C TRP A 197 25.06 -4.67 -2.17
N PHE A 198 26.36 -4.42 -2.38
CA PHE A 198 27.37 -5.44 -2.13
C PHE A 198 27.47 -5.72 -0.62
N GLY A 199 27.24 -6.97 -0.22
CA GLY A 199 27.31 -7.43 1.17
C GLY A 199 26.00 -7.34 1.97
N LEU A 200 24.87 -7.00 1.31
CA LEU A 200 23.52 -7.03 1.86
C LEU A 200 22.57 -7.76 0.90
#